data_AF-A0A834EZR8-F1
#
_entry.id   AF-A0A834EZR8-F1
#
_cell.length_a   1.000
_cell.length_b   1.000
_cell.length_c   1.000
_cell.angle_alpha   90.00
_cell.angle_beta   90.00
_cell.angle_gamma   90.00
#
_symmetry.space_group_name_H-M   'P 1'
#
loop_
_entity.id
_entity.type
_entity.pdbx_description
1 polymer ?
#
loop_
_entity_poly.entity_id
_entity_poly.type
_entity_poly.pdbx_seq_one_letter_code
_entity_poly.pdbx_strand_id
1 'polypeptide(L)'
;MWQIRLRLALDYVSILHFLHNSPAGRLVMCDSNSLEKTLSQFLLTSDFWLVVNDLDALLKVDVGGGLLVKCGHQELTGDFVSAEQLWPFGNKSLSDDLMPGYDEKTDIWKVPDGTRFIMGGVRGGDLVHFHLFECKREEPKLRPSALDVLRVYRSVYSIMVRDALKSRDAL
;
A
#
# COMPACT_ATOMS: atom_id res chain seq x y z
N MET A 1 8.92 -8.63 -19.23
CA MET A 1 7.57 -8.61 -18.62
C MET A 1 7.57 -8.03 -17.20
N TRP A 2 8.71 -7.97 -16.49
CA TRP A 2 8.82 -7.26 -15.21
C TRP A 2 8.53 -5.77 -15.32
N GLN A 3 8.80 -5.15 -16.49
CA GLN A 3 8.60 -3.71 -16.70
C GLN A 3 7.14 -3.29 -16.51
N ILE A 4 6.21 -4.05 -17.09
CA ILE A 4 4.77 -3.78 -16.97
C ILE A 4 4.33 -3.98 -15.53
N ARG A 5 4.77 -5.07 -14.87
CA ARG A 5 4.41 -5.34 -13.48
C ARG A 5 4.95 -4.29 -12.51
N LEU A 6 6.19 -3.84 -12.69
CA LEU A 6 6.75 -2.76 -11.86
C LEU A 6 6.07 -1.42 -12.14
N ARG A 7 5.62 -1.17 -13.38
CA ARG A 7 4.76 -0.02 -13.69
C ARG A 7 3.41 -0.10 -12.97
N LEU A 8 2.76 -1.27 -12.96
CA LEU A 8 1.51 -1.46 -12.20
C LEU A 8 1.72 -1.27 -10.70
N ALA A 9 2.86 -1.71 -10.15
CA ALA A 9 3.19 -1.46 -8.75
C ALA A 9 3.46 0.03 -8.48
N LEU A 10 4.06 0.74 -9.44
CA LEU A 10 4.19 2.21 -9.40
C LEU A 10 2.83 2.90 -9.44
N ASP A 11 1.89 2.44 -10.28
CA ASP A 11 0.54 3.00 -10.37
C ASP A 11 -0.21 2.79 -9.05
N TYR A 12 -0.15 1.58 -8.48
CA TYR A 12 -0.75 1.26 -7.19
C TYR A 12 -0.30 2.22 -6.07
N VAL A 13 1.01 2.43 -5.91
CA VAL A 13 1.51 3.36 -4.88
C VAL A 13 1.24 4.82 -5.28
N SER A 14 1.15 5.15 -6.57
CA SER A 14 0.81 6.50 -7.04
C SER A 14 -0.63 6.86 -6.69
N ILE A 15 -1.55 5.90 -6.78
CA ILE A 15 -2.92 6.05 -6.32
C ILE A 15 -2.96 6.30 -4.81
N LEU A 16 -2.25 5.50 -4.00
CA LEU A 16 -2.19 5.74 -2.55
C LEU A 16 -1.63 7.13 -2.24
N HIS A 17 -0.54 7.55 -2.91
CA HIS A 17 0.01 8.89 -2.75
C HIS A 17 -1.01 9.98 -3.07
N PHE A 18 -1.79 9.81 -4.15
CA PHE A 18 -2.86 10.73 -4.51
C PHE A 18 -3.96 10.78 -3.46
N LEU A 19 -4.44 9.63 -2.95
CA LEU A 19 -5.44 9.56 -1.89
C LEU A 19 -4.93 10.23 -0.60
N HIS A 20 -3.67 10.00 -0.25
CA HIS A 20 -3.04 10.56 0.95
C HIS A 20 -2.81 12.08 0.87
N ASN A 21 -2.90 12.66 -0.33
CA ASN A 21 -2.69 14.08 -0.63
C ASN A 21 -3.84 14.66 -1.47
N SER A 22 -5.04 14.08 -1.35
CA SER A 22 -6.16 14.46 -2.21
C SER A 22 -6.65 15.87 -1.90
N PRO A 23 -7.29 16.58 -2.85
CA PRO A 23 -7.92 17.87 -2.59
C PRO A 23 -9.01 17.81 -1.51
N ALA A 24 -9.61 16.65 -1.26
CA ALA A 24 -10.60 16.44 -0.21
C ALA A 24 -9.96 16.24 1.19
N GLY A 25 -8.63 16.18 1.27
CA GLY A 25 -7.86 15.87 2.47
C GLY A 25 -7.11 14.55 2.33
N ARG A 26 -6.49 14.11 3.42
CA ARG A 26 -5.83 12.81 3.46
C ARG A 26 -6.86 11.70 3.64
N LEU A 27 -6.95 10.80 2.67
CA LEU A 27 -7.94 9.72 2.65
C LEU A 27 -7.26 8.36 2.84
N VAL A 28 -7.91 7.47 3.58
CA VAL A 28 -7.50 6.08 3.84
C VAL A 28 -8.40 5.13 3.08
N MET A 29 -7.83 4.13 2.41
CA MET A 29 -8.59 3.12 1.67
C MET A 29 -9.02 1.99 2.61
N CYS A 30 -10.17 2.13 3.27
CA CYS A 30 -10.57 1.20 4.32
C CYS A 30 -11.06 -0.18 3.85
N ASP A 31 -11.59 -0.29 2.63
CA ASP A 31 -12.12 -1.55 2.11
C ASP A 31 -11.01 -2.47 1.55
N SER A 32 -10.01 -2.74 2.39
CA SER A 32 -8.74 -3.37 2.04
C SER A 32 -8.24 -4.32 3.13
N ASN A 33 -9.12 -5.16 3.67
CA ASN A 33 -8.79 -6.03 4.82
C ASN A 33 -8.15 -7.38 4.43
N SER A 34 -8.14 -7.72 3.16
CA SER A 34 -7.41 -8.87 2.61
C SER A 34 -6.80 -8.49 1.26
N LEU A 35 -5.87 -9.33 0.76
CA LEU A 35 -5.26 -9.10 -0.55
C LEU A 35 -6.32 -9.11 -1.66
N GLU A 36 -7.19 -10.13 -1.68
CA GLU A 36 -8.27 -10.25 -2.67
C GLU A 36 -9.19 -9.03 -2.64
N LYS A 37 -9.60 -8.60 -1.44
CA LYS A 37 -10.49 -7.46 -1.27
C LYS A 37 -9.83 -6.14 -1.64
N THR A 38 -8.53 -5.97 -1.36
CA THR A 38 -7.77 -4.82 -1.83
C THR A 38 -7.71 -4.77 -3.35
N LEU A 39 -7.46 -5.91 -4.01
CA LEU A 39 -7.34 -5.98 -5.46
C LEU A 39 -8.67 -5.71 -6.17
N SER A 40 -9.81 -6.06 -5.56
CA SER A 40 -11.13 -5.77 -6.15
C SER A 40 -11.45 -4.28 -6.22
N GLN A 41 -10.74 -3.43 -5.48
CA GLN A 41 -10.92 -1.97 -5.49
C GLN A 41 -10.35 -1.31 -6.76
N PHE A 42 -9.55 -2.05 -7.54
CA PHE A 42 -8.84 -1.54 -8.70
C PHE A 42 -9.31 -2.21 -10.00
N LEU A 43 -9.17 -1.49 -11.11
CA LEU A 43 -9.36 -2.02 -12.45
C LEU A 43 -8.05 -1.93 -13.24
N LEU A 44 -7.87 -2.89 -14.16
CA LEU A 44 -6.80 -2.88 -15.13
C LEU A 44 -7.35 -2.44 -16.48
N THR A 45 -6.87 -1.31 -16.98
CA THR A 45 -7.24 -0.80 -18.31
C THR A 45 -6.63 -1.66 -19.43
N SER A 46 -7.15 -1.53 -20.66
CA SER A 46 -6.61 -2.23 -21.84
C SER A 46 -5.14 -1.91 -22.12
N ASP A 47 -4.70 -0.73 -21.72
CA ASP A 47 -3.34 -0.23 -21.91
C ASP A 47 -2.42 -0.52 -20.71
N PHE A 48 -2.86 -1.40 -19.80
CA PHE A 48 -2.13 -1.84 -18.61
C PHE A 48 -1.78 -0.72 -17.63
N TRP A 49 -2.70 0.23 -17.44
CA TRP A 49 -2.71 1.14 -16.29
C TRP A 49 -3.63 0.62 -15.20
N LEU A 50 -3.18 0.73 -13.96
CA LEU A 50 -4.03 0.48 -12.79
C LEU A 50 -4.82 1.76 -12.48
N VAL A 51 -6.12 1.62 -12.26
CA VAL A 51 -6.99 2.71 -11.80
C VAL A 51 -7.77 2.25 -10.57
N VAL A 52 -8.00 3.16 -9.63
CA VAL A 52 -8.91 2.90 -8.51
C VAL A 52 -10.34 3.10 -8.96
N ASN A 53 -11.24 2.22 -8.53
CA ASN A 53 -12.65 2.25 -8.92
C ASN A 53 -13.55 2.40 -7.69
N ASP A 54 -13.39 1.52 -6.71
CA ASP A 54 -14.26 1.48 -5.55
C ASP A 54 -13.71 2.39 -4.44
N LEU A 55 -14.49 3.42 -4.13
CA LEU A 55 -14.13 4.54 -3.24
C LEU A 55 -15.21 4.76 -2.15
N ASP A 56 -16.09 3.78 -1.94
CA ASP A 56 -17.22 3.87 -1.02
C ASP A 56 -16.79 4.00 0.46
N ALA A 57 -15.65 3.41 0.81
CA ALA A 57 -15.08 3.40 2.16
C ALA A 57 -13.81 4.26 2.28
N LEU A 58 -13.77 5.43 1.64
CA LEU A 58 -12.70 6.40 1.90
C LEU A 58 -12.98 7.20 3.18
N LEU A 59 -12.09 7.10 4.16
CA LEU A 59 -12.18 7.88 5.40
C LEU A 59 -11.10 8.96 5.46
N LYS A 60 -11.49 10.16 5.89
CA LYS A 60 -10.60 11.31 6.01
C LYS A 60 -9.87 11.30 7.36
N VAL A 61 -8.56 11.52 7.33
CA VAL A 61 -7.70 11.69 8.50
C VAL A 61 -7.09 13.10 8.54
N ASP A 62 -6.85 13.59 9.74
CA ASP A 62 -6.06 14.79 10.04
C ASP A 62 -5.31 14.56 11.35
N VAL A 63 -4.09 14.03 11.24
CA VAL A 63 -3.23 13.72 12.40
C VAL A 63 -2.89 15.00 13.19
N GLY A 64 -2.73 16.15 12.52
CA GLY A 64 -2.42 17.42 13.18
C GLY A 64 -3.61 18.00 13.95
N GLY A 65 -4.82 17.79 13.43
CA GLY A 65 -6.10 18.12 14.07
C GLY A 65 -6.64 17.04 15.02
N GLY A 66 -5.96 15.91 15.18
CA GLY A 66 -6.38 14.79 16.03
C GLY A 66 -7.51 13.93 15.46
N LEU A 67 -7.83 14.05 14.17
CA LEU A 67 -8.81 13.22 13.48
C LEU A 67 -8.15 11.94 12.97
N LEU A 68 -8.45 10.82 13.64
CA LEU A 68 -8.06 9.47 13.26
C LEU A 68 -9.29 8.67 12.82
N VAL A 69 -9.07 7.54 12.15
CA VAL A 69 -10.16 6.72 11.57
C VAL A 69 -10.15 5.29 12.07
N LYS A 70 -11.28 4.61 11.87
CA LYS A 70 -11.48 3.16 12.05
C LYS A 70 -12.21 2.61 10.84
N CYS A 71 -11.65 1.59 10.19
CA CYS A 71 -12.17 0.94 9.00
C CYS A 71 -13.22 -0.12 9.36
N GLY A 72 -14.45 0.34 9.62
CA GLY A 72 -15.58 -0.50 9.99
C GLY A 72 -15.75 -0.67 11.51
N HIS A 73 -16.80 -1.39 11.90
CA HIS A 73 -17.17 -1.61 13.31
C HIS A 73 -16.92 -3.05 13.79
N GLN A 74 -16.39 -3.91 12.92
CA GLN A 74 -16.06 -5.29 13.23
C GLN A 74 -14.57 -5.42 13.54
N GLU A 75 -14.22 -6.41 14.36
CA GLU A 75 -12.83 -6.71 14.67
C GLU A 75 -12.10 -7.17 13.41
N LEU A 76 -10.96 -6.56 13.15
CA LEU A 76 -10.05 -6.95 12.09
C LEU A 76 -9.01 -7.93 12.65
N THR A 77 -8.70 -8.97 11.89
CA THR A 77 -7.80 -10.06 12.31
C THR A 77 -6.83 -10.45 11.21
N GLY A 78 -5.71 -11.07 11.58
CA GLY A 78 -4.70 -11.57 10.66
C GLY A 78 -3.63 -10.53 10.31
N ASP A 79 -2.67 -10.92 9.48
CA ASP A 79 -1.42 -10.16 9.28
C ASP A 79 -1.47 -9.18 8.09
N PHE A 80 -2.55 -9.22 7.30
CA PHE A 80 -2.72 -8.34 6.14
C PHE A 80 -3.08 -6.91 6.55
N VAL A 81 -3.96 -6.77 7.55
CA VAL A 81 -4.23 -5.47 8.20
C VAL A 81 -3.03 -5.08 9.07
N SER A 82 -2.85 -3.79 9.32
CA SER A 82 -1.71 -3.34 10.12
C SER A 82 -1.92 -3.58 11.61
N ALA A 83 -0.84 -3.64 12.38
CA ALA A 83 -0.88 -4.00 13.80
C ALA A 83 -1.82 -3.09 14.62
N GLU A 84 -1.87 -1.79 14.30
CA GLU A 84 -2.75 -0.81 14.95
C GLU A 84 -4.23 -0.94 14.55
N GLN A 85 -4.56 -1.74 13.53
CA GLN A 85 -5.94 -2.09 13.19
C GLN A 85 -6.47 -3.29 14.00
N LEU A 86 -5.60 -4.01 14.70
CA LEU A 86 -5.97 -5.15 15.55
C LEU A 86 -6.44 -4.67 16.92
N TRP A 87 -7.37 -5.41 17.51
CA TRP A 87 -7.85 -5.12 18.86
C TRP A 87 -6.72 -5.27 19.90
N PRO A 88 -6.33 -4.19 20.61
CA PRO A 88 -5.11 -4.21 21.42
C PRO A 88 -5.33 -4.76 22.84
N PHE A 89 -6.57 -5.07 23.23
CA PHE A 89 -6.90 -5.46 24.61
C PHE A 89 -7.07 -6.97 24.82
N GLY A 90 -6.56 -7.79 23.89
CA GLY A 90 -6.54 -9.24 23.99
C GLY A 90 -7.95 -9.81 24.17
N ASN A 91 -8.19 -10.55 25.25
CA ASN A 91 -9.43 -11.29 25.47
C ASN A 91 -10.66 -10.43 25.87
N LYS A 92 -10.54 -9.10 25.92
CA LYS A 92 -11.70 -8.24 26.14
C LYS A 92 -12.60 -8.27 24.90
N SER A 93 -13.91 -8.21 25.09
CA SER A 93 -14.85 -8.03 23.98
C SER A 93 -14.53 -6.74 23.23
N LEU A 94 -14.60 -6.79 21.90
CA LEU A 94 -14.49 -5.61 21.05
C LEU A 94 -15.43 -4.52 21.54
N SER A 95 -14.89 -3.31 21.68
CA SER A 95 -15.65 -2.10 21.92
C SER A 95 -15.12 -1.03 20.98
N ASP A 96 -15.98 -0.56 20.08
CA ASP A 96 -15.61 0.46 19.10
C ASP A 96 -15.08 1.73 19.79
N ASP A 97 -15.70 2.14 20.89
CA ASP A 97 -15.28 3.32 21.68
C ASP A 97 -13.86 3.19 22.26
N LEU A 98 -13.42 1.96 22.54
CA LEU A 98 -12.09 1.69 23.08
C LEU A 98 -11.06 1.44 21.98
N MET A 99 -11.50 1.13 20.75
CA MET A 99 -10.59 0.88 19.63
C MET A 99 -9.85 2.18 19.28
N PRO A 100 -8.50 2.21 19.35
CA PRO A 100 -7.74 3.38 18.94
C PRO A 100 -7.94 3.65 17.44
N GLY A 101 -8.06 4.93 17.09
CA GLY A 101 -8.02 5.33 15.68
C GLY A 101 -6.60 5.24 15.11
N TYR A 102 -6.53 5.14 13.79
CA TYR A 102 -5.29 5.09 13.03
C TYR A 102 -5.33 6.06 11.84
N ASP A 103 -4.23 6.15 11.10
CA ASP A 103 -4.04 7.08 9.99
C ASP A 103 -3.74 6.36 8.66
N GLU A 104 -3.24 7.09 7.66
CA GLU A 104 -2.97 6.54 6.33
C GLU A 104 -1.86 5.48 6.29
N LYS A 105 -1.13 5.30 7.40
CA LYS A 105 -0.03 4.33 7.49
C LYS A 105 -0.52 2.88 7.45
N THR A 106 -1.82 2.64 7.64
CA THR A 106 -2.45 1.34 7.38
C THR A 106 -2.38 0.94 5.91
N ASP A 107 -2.47 1.91 4.99
CA ASP A 107 -2.35 1.63 3.55
C ASP A 107 -0.91 1.27 3.19
N ILE A 108 0.06 1.97 3.80
CA ILE A 108 1.49 1.73 3.60
C ILE A 108 1.86 0.31 4.04
N TRP A 109 1.31 -0.17 5.16
CA TRP A 109 1.53 -1.54 5.64
C TRP A 109 1.19 -2.60 4.60
N LYS A 110 0.17 -2.36 3.77
CA LYS A 110 -0.35 -3.31 2.77
C LYS A 110 0.42 -3.27 1.45
N VAL A 111 1.27 -2.26 1.24
CA VAL A 111 2.03 -2.09 -0.01
C VAL A 111 2.89 -3.30 -0.38
N PRO A 112 3.65 -3.91 0.55
CA PRO A 112 4.50 -5.05 0.23
C PRO A 112 3.74 -6.25 -0.33
N ASP A 113 2.57 -6.55 0.24
CA ASP A 113 1.73 -7.67 -0.19
C ASP A 113 1.11 -7.41 -1.58
N GLY A 114 0.58 -6.19 -1.79
CA GLY A 114 0.08 -5.77 -3.10
C GLY A 114 1.16 -5.82 -4.17
N THR A 115 2.35 -5.29 -3.89
CA THR A 115 3.47 -5.33 -4.83
C THR A 115 3.99 -6.74 -5.07
N ARG A 116 4.02 -7.62 -4.05
CA ARG A 116 4.37 -9.03 -4.22
C ARG A 116 3.42 -9.71 -5.19
N PHE A 117 2.12 -9.48 -5.04
CA PHE A 117 1.11 -10.02 -5.96
C PHE A 117 1.31 -9.49 -7.39
N ILE A 118 1.46 -8.17 -7.54
CA ILE A 118 1.62 -7.54 -8.86
C ILE A 118 2.90 -8.01 -9.56
N MET A 119 4.02 -8.11 -8.85
CA MET A 119 5.29 -8.55 -9.41
C MET A 119 5.30 -10.05 -9.73
N GLY A 120 4.67 -10.88 -8.89
CA GLY A 120 4.70 -12.33 -9.02
C GLY A 120 6.13 -12.90 -9.05
N GLY A 121 6.31 -14.08 -9.65
CA GLY A 121 7.62 -14.75 -9.77
C GLY A 121 8.45 -14.32 -10.98
N VAL A 122 8.45 -13.04 -11.38
CA VAL A 122 9.22 -12.59 -12.54
C VAL A 122 10.71 -12.44 -12.23
N ARG A 123 11.58 -12.85 -13.16
CA ARG A 123 13.04 -12.63 -13.04
C ARG A 123 13.34 -11.14 -12.83
N GLY A 124 14.06 -10.83 -11.76
CA GLY A 124 14.39 -9.46 -11.34
C GLY A 124 13.41 -8.83 -10.34
N GLY A 125 12.32 -9.52 -9.97
CA GLY A 125 11.36 -9.04 -8.97
C GLY A 125 11.94 -8.92 -7.56
N ASP A 126 12.94 -9.73 -7.22
CA ASP A 126 13.55 -9.79 -5.89
C ASP A 126 14.15 -8.45 -5.43
N LEU A 127 14.68 -7.66 -6.37
CA LEU A 127 15.25 -6.33 -6.08
C LEU A 127 14.17 -5.36 -5.57
N VAL A 128 12.95 -5.45 -6.11
CA VAL A 128 11.81 -4.64 -5.66
C VAL A 128 11.37 -5.08 -4.27
N HIS A 129 11.37 -6.39 -4.01
CA HIS A 129 10.97 -6.94 -2.71
C HIS A 129 11.94 -6.58 -1.57
N PHE A 130 13.23 -6.47 -1.86
CA PHE A 130 14.24 -6.11 -0.86
C PHE A 130 13.99 -4.76 -0.19
N HIS A 131 13.43 -3.78 -0.90
CA HIS A 131 13.23 -2.43 -0.37
C HIS A 131 11.92 -2.24 0.42
N LEU A 132 11.10 -3.29 0.57
CA LEU A 132 9.75 -3.15 1.10
C LEU A 132 9.58 -3.42 2.59
N PHE A 133 10.64 -3.85 3.28
CA PHE A 133 10.59 -4.15 4.70
C PHE A 133 10.24 -2.92 5.57
N GLU A 134 10.63 -1.71 5.15
CA GLU A 134 10.33 -0.47 5.88
C GLU A 134 8.81 -0.17 5.97
N CYS A 135 8.01 -0.71 5.05
CA CYS A 135 6.55 -0.57 5.11
C CYS A 135 5.92 -1.42 6.22
N LYS A 136 6.61 -2.47 6.69
CA LYS A 136 6.15 -3.40 7.74
C LYS A 136 6.71 -3.07 9.13
N ARG A 137 7.16 -1.82 9.36
CA ARG A 137 7.49 -1.35 10.72
C ARG A 137 6.23 -1.38 11.59
N GLU A 138 6.32 -1.96 12.78
CA GLU A 138 5.18 -2.02 13.72
C GLU A 138 4.69 -0.61 14.06
N GLU A 139 5.60 0.27 14.49
CA GLU A 139 5.29 1.68 14.77
C GLU A 139 4.91 2.43 13.47
N PRO A 140 3.66 2.91 13.33
CA PRO A 140 3.16 3.52 12.09
C PRO A 140 3.98 4.74 11.66
N LYS A 141 4.47 5.54 12.61
CA LYS A 141 5.26 6.75 12.35
C LYS A 141 6.62 6.47 11.71
N LEU A 142 7.14 5.26 11.86
CA LEU A 142 8.40 4.84 11.24
C LEU A 142 8.22 4.35 9.81
N ARG A 143 6.98 4.08 9.37
CA ARG A 143 6.72 3.67 7.99
C ARG A 143 6.92 4.86 7.05
N PRO A 144 7.43 4.65 5.82
CA PRO A 144 7.60 5.71 4.83
C PRO A 144 6.27 6.35 4.42
N SER A 145 6.32 7.51 3.78
CA SER A 145 5.16 8.00 3.03
C SER A 145 4.99 7.24 1.72
N ALA A 146 3.80 7.26 1.11
CA ALA A 146 3.61 6.73 -0.24
C ALA A 146 4.56 7.38 -1.27
N LEU A 147 4.90 8.67 -1.09
CA LEU A 147 5.86 9.37 -1.93
C LEU A 147 7.28 8.79 -1.80
N ASP A 148 7.70 8.44 -0.59
CA ASP A 148 9.02 7.85 -0.37
C ASP A 148 9.11 6.46 -1.00
N VAL A 149 8.05 5.66 -0.89
CA VAL A 149 7.95 4.36 -1.58
C VAL A 149 8.01 4.54 -3.11
N LEU A 150 7.31 5.54 -3.67
CA LEU A 150 7.39 5.85 -5.09
C LEU A 150 8.80 6.22 -5.55
N ARG A 151 9.52 7.01 -4.76
CA ARG A 151 10.91 7.40 -5.07
C ARG A 151 11.81 6.16 -5.15
N VAL A 152 11.65 5.23 -4.22
CA VAL A 152 12.38 3.96 -4.23
C VAL A 152 12.01 3.13 -5.46
N TYR A 153 10.73 2.94 -5.76
CA TYR A 153 10.29 2.16 -6.93
C TYR A 153 10.79 2.74 -8.25
N ARG A 154 10.75 4.07 -8.41
CA ARG A 154 11.29 4.75 -9.60
C ARG A 154 12.79 4.56 -9.72
N SER A 155 13.51 4.58 -8.60
CA SER A 155 14.95 4.36 -8.56
C SER A 155 15.29 2.92 -8.96
N VAL A 156 14.60 1.93 -8.40
CA VAL A 156 14.73 0.52 -8.76
C VAL A 156 14.41 0.28 -10.24
N TYR A 157 13.30 0.83 -10.74
CA TYR A 157 12.93 0.76 -12.15
C TYR A 157 14.06 1.29 -13.05
N SER A 158 14.61 2.46 -12.71
CA SER A 158 15.70 3.08 -13.47
C SER A 158 16.97 2.24 -13.48
N ILE A 159 17.32 1.63 -12.34
CA ILE A 159 18.48 0.72 -12.22
C ILE A 159 18.27 -0.52 -13.09
N MET A 160 17.12 -1.19 -12.95
CA MET A 160 16.82 -2.40 -13.70
C MET A 160 16.77 -2.16 -15.22
N VAL A 161 16.29 -0.99 -15.66
CA VAL A 161 16.33 -0.61 -17.08
C VAL A 161 17.78 -0.44 -17.56
N ARG A 162 18.62 0.27 -16.81
CA ARG A 162 20.04 0.47 -17.17
C ARG A 162 20.79 -0.86 -17.25
N ASP A 163 20.57 -1.76 -16.30
CA ASP A 163 21.23 -3.06 -16.29
C ASP A 163 20.76 -3.94 -17.46
N ALA A 164 19.46 -3.94 -17.77
CA ALA A 164 18.92 -4.65 -18.92
C ALA A 164 19.48 -4.12 -20.26
N LEU A 165 19.76 -2.83 -20.38
CA LEU A 165 20.42 -2.25 -21.57
C LEU A 165 21.88 -2.70 -21.67
N LYS A 166 22.65 -2.60 -20.57
CA LYS A 166 24.05 -3.07 -20.54
C LYS A 166 24.19 -4.54 -20.87
N SER A 167 23.28 -5.40 -20.41
CA SER A 167 23.29 -6.82 -20.74
C SER A 167 22.95 -7.11 -22.21
N ARG A 168 22.26 -6.19 -22.92
CA ARG A 168 22.01 -6.32 -24.37
C ARG A 168 23.20 -5.87 -25.20
N ASP A 169 23.95 -4.87 -24.76
CA ASP A 169 25.14 -4.37 -25.47
C ASP A 169 26.37 -5.29 -25.32
N ALA A 170 26.30 -6.29 -24.43
CA ALA A 170 27.34 -7.29 -24.18
C ALA A 170 27.14 -8.62 -24.96
N LEU A 171 26.15 -8.69 -25.86
CA LEU A 171 25.82 -9.80 -26.75
C LEU A 171 25.99 -9.38 -28.21
#